data_AF-A0A419KE73-F1
#
_entry.id   AF-A0A419KE73-F1
#
_cell.length_a   1.000
_cell.length_b   1.000
_cell.length_c   1.000
_cell.angle_alpha   90.00
_cell.angle_beta   90.00
_cell.angle_gamma   90.00
#
_symmetry.space_group_name_H-M   'P 1'
#
loop_
_entity.id
_entity.type
_entity.pdbx_description
1 polymer ?
#
loop_
_entity_poly.entity_id
_entity_poly.type
_entity_poly.pdbx_seq_one_letter_code
_entity_poly.pdbx_strand_id
1 'polypeptide(L)'
;MERFKLSKFLKIKPVKGEEKKKRIVEKERLKNTMKELRRMERAERIQEKIVEKRRLITERARLKGDSELIKRVEEEEEEAKAILERIRADKIRVEEELKQVLSAREQKVELEPGIPEEELGGEVAGGEENEIAEIEKYPVNEPYAYILIDNTAPPTYRVSEVRLTRGEAELLKEI
;
A
#
# COMPACT_ATOMS: atom_id res chain seq x y z
N MET A 1 -51.01 13.33 22.12
CA MET A 1 -49.92 12.43 21.69
C MET A 1 -49.86 12.43 20.17
N GLU A 2 -49.12 13.35 19.58
CA GLU A 2 -48.94 13.44 18.13
C GLU A 2 -47.66 12.69 17.73
N ARG A 3 -47.82 11.68 16.88
CA ARG A 3 -46.70 10.92 16.29
C ARG A 3 -46.13 11.73 15.12
N PHE A 4 -44.99 12.40 15.35
CA PHE A 4 -44.23 13.05 14.28
C PHE A 4 -43.68 12.01 13.30
N LYS A 5 -44.27 11.94 12.10
CA LYS A 5 -43.78 11.14 10.97
C LYS A 5 -42.57 11.84 10.34
N LEU A 6 -41.37 11.50 10.80
CA LEU A 6 -40.11 11.87 10.12
C LEU A 6 -39.86 10.95 8.91
N SER A 7 -40.64 11.12 7.85
CA SER A 7 -40.35 10.54 6.53
C SER A 7 -40.13 11.63 5.50
N LYS A 8 -39.19 12.54 5.78
CA LYS A 8 -38.63 13.39 4.73
C LYS A 8 -37.57 12.58 4.00
N PHE A 9 -38.02 11.94 2.93
CA PHE A 9 -37.23 11.35 1.86
C PHE A 9 -35.95 12.16 1.59
N LEU A 10 -34.80 11.68 2.05
CA LEU A 10 -33.53 11.94 1.37
C LEU A 10 -33.62 11.25 0.02
N LYS A 11 -34.05 11.99 -1.00
CA LYS A 11 -33.97 11.57 -2.40
C LYS A 11 -32.50 11.51 -2.78
N ILE A 12 -31.84 10.39 -2.46
CA ILE A 12 -30.54 10.03 -3.02
C ILE A 12 -30.78 9.90 -4.53
N LYS A 13 -30.33 10.90 -5.30
CA LYS A 13 -30.41 10.82 -6.77
C LYS A 13 -29.55 9.64 -7.21
N PRO A 14 -30.07 8.71 -8.04
CA PRO A 14 -29.25 7.63 -8.54
C PRO A 14 -28.11 8.21 -9.38
N VAL A 15 -26.86 7.94 -8.97
CA VAL A 15 -25.65 8.19 -9.77
C VAL A 15 -25.86 7.61 -11.16
N LYS A 16 -25.76 8.45 -12.20
CA LYS A 16 -26.08 8.04 -13.57
C LYS A 16 -25.20 6.87 -13.98
N GLY A 17 -25.70 5.96 -14.83
CA GLY A 17 -24.94 4.78 -15.27
C GLY A 17 -23.56 5.10 -15.87
N GLU A 18 -23.39 6.30 -16.45
CA GLU A 18 -22.11 6.79 -16.97
C GLU A 18 -21.12 7.18 -15.85
N GLU A 19 -21.59 7.77 -14.76
CA GLU A 19 -20.75 8.12 -13.60
C GLU A 19 -20.27 6.88 -12.86
N LYS A 20 -21.10 5.84 -12.76
CA LYS A 20 -20.69 4.53 -12.22
C LYS A 20 -19.58 3.90 -13.06
N LYS A 21 -19.71 3.92 -14.40
CA LYS A 21 -18.66 3.42 -15.31
C LYS A 21 -17.36 4.20 -15.16
N LYS A 22 -17.41 5.53 -15.07
CA LYS A 22 -16.22 6.37 -14.85
C LYS A 22 -15.52 6.06 -13.53
N ARG A 23 -16.27 5.88 -12.44
CA ARG A 23 -15.73 5.49 -11.12
C ARG A 23 -15.04 4.13 -11.14
N ILE A 24 -15.57 3.15 -11.88
CA ILE A 24 -14.95 1.83 -12.03
C ILE A 24 -13.60 1.94 -12.76
N VAL A 25 -13.56 2.66 -13.88
CA VAL A 25 -12.32 2.86 -14.66
C VAL A 25 -11.26 3.61 -13.84
N GLU A 26 -11.65 4.63 -13.07
CA GLU A 26 -10.73 5.36 -12.17
C GLU A 26 -10.16 4.44 -11.07
N LYS A 27 -10.99 3.58 -10.47
CA LYS A 27 -10.55 2.60 -9.45
C LYS A 27 -9.58 1.56 -10.04
N GLU A 28 -9.82 1.10 -11.27
CA GLU A 28 -8.91 0.19 -11.95
C GLU A 28 -7.57 0.84 -12.28
N ARG A 29 -7.59 2.10 -12.77
CA ARG A 29 -6.36 2.88 -13.00
C ARG A 29 -5.54 3.04 -11.72
N LEU A 30 -6.18 3.43 -10.62
CA LEU A 30 -5.54 3.57 -9.32
C LEU A 30 -4.91 2.24 -8.84
N LYS A 31 -5.62 1.13 -9.01
CA LYS A 31 -5.11 -0.19 -8.64
C LYS A 31 -3.88 -0.57 -9.46
N ASN A 32 -3.88 -0.24 -10.75
CA ASN A 32 -2.77 -0.52 -11.65
C ASN A 32 -1.54 0.33 -11.32
N THR A 33 -1.70 1.65 -11.10
CA THR A 33 -0.59 2.54 -10.72
C THR A 33 0.02 2.14 -9.38
N MET A 34 -0.79 1.77 -8.39
CA MET A 34 -0.31 1.24 -7.11
C MET A 34 0.47 -0.08 -7.27
N LYS A 35 0.04 -0.96 -8.17
CA LYS A 35 0.74 -2.22 -8.46
C LYS A 35 2.07 -1.95 -9.15
N GLU A 36 2.12 -0.97 -10.05
CA GLU A 36 3.31 -0.56 -10.77
C GLU A 36 4.35 0.07 -9.83
N LEU A 37 3.93 0.96 -8.92
CA LEU A 37 4.80 1.52 -7.88
C LEU A 37 5.44 0.43 -7.03
N ARG A 38 4.65 -0.55 -6.56
CA ARG A 38 5.19 -1.69 -5.79
C ARG A 38 6.21 -2.51 -6.58
N ARG A 39 6.05 -2.62 -7.91
CA ARG A 39 7.03 -3.32 -8.77
C ARG A 39 8.31 -2.50 -8.90
N MET A 40 8.20 -1.19 -9.13
CA MET A 40 9.35 -0.30 -9.23
C MET A 40 10.12 -0.19 -7.92
N GLU A 41 9.44 -0.14 -6.78
CA GLU A 41 10.08 -0.16 -5.46
C GLU A 41 10.89 -1.44 -5.22
N ARG A 42 10.37 -2.59 -5.66
CA ARG A 42 11.13 -3.85 -5.62
C ARG A 42 12.33 -3.81 -6.56
N ALA A 43 12.17 -3.28 -7.77
CA ALA A 43 13.25 -3.13 -8.74
C ALA A 43 14.35 -2.21 -8.21
N GLU A 44 13.99 -1.09 -7.57
CA GLU A 44 14.90 -0.16 -6.93
C GLU A 44 15.74 -0.87 -5.85
N ARG A 45 15.10 -1.58 -4.92
CA ARG A 45 15.81 -2.32 -3.86
C ARG A 45 16.76 -3.39 -4.41
N ILE A 46 16.37 -4.07 -5.48
CA ILE A 46 17.22 -5.08 -6.12
C ILE A 46 18.42 -4.40 -6.79
N GLN A 47 18.18 -3.30 -7.50
CA GLN A 47 19.23 -2.56 -8.20
C GLN A 47 20.21 -1.89 -7.23
N GLU A 48 19.75 -1.38 -6.09
CA GLU A 48 20.61 -0.85 -5.02
C GLU A 48 21.61 -1.92 -4.54
N LYS A 49 21.16 -3.15 -4.32
CA LYS A 49 22.04 -4.27 -3.95
C LYS A 49 23.05 -4.60 -5.04
N ILE A 50 22.69 -4.44 -6.32
CA ILE A 50 23.61 -4.66 -7.43
C ILE A 50 24.68 -3.58 -7.44
N VAL A 51 24.30 -2.31 -7.30
CA VAL A 51 25.24 -1.18 -7.22
C VAL A 51 26.20 -1.36 -6.04
N GLU A 52 25.69 -1.73 -4.87
CA GLU A 52 26.52 -1.98 -3.68
C GLU A 52 27.51 -3.12 -3.91
N LYS A 53 27.07 -4.23 -4.50
CA LYS A 53 27.96 -5.34 -4.87
C LYS A 53 29.04 -4.92 -5.86
N ARG A 54 28.70 -4.14 -6.89
CA ARG A 54 29.67 -3.64 -7.87
C ARG A 54 30.70 -2.74 -7.21
N ARG A 55 30.26 -1.80 -6.38
CA ARG A 55 31.15 -0.93 -5.59
C ARG A 55 32.15 -1.73 -4.74
N LEU A 56 31.70 -2.78 -4.04
CA LEU A 56 32.60 -3.65 -3.26
C LEU A 56 33.63 -4.37 -4.13
N ILE A 57 33.25 -4.76 -5.35
CA ILE A 57 34.19 -5.36 -6.33
C ILE A 57 35.19 -4.31 -6.80
N THR A 58 34.74 -3.08 -7.10
CA THR A 58 35.60 -1.95 -7.48
C THR A 58 36.64 -1.67 -6.38
N GLU A 59 36.21 -1.58 -5.12
CA GLU A 59 37.10 -1.35 -3.98
C GLU A 59 38.13 -2.47 -3.82
N ARG A 60 37.70 -3.74 -3.96
CA ARG A 60 38.62 -4.89 -3.95
C ARG A 60 39.59 -4.89 -5.13
N ALA A 61 39.15 -4.49 -6.32
CA ALA A 61 40.01 -4.39 -7.50
C ALA A 61 41.07 -3.29 -7.33
N ARG A 62 40.69 -2.15 -6.74
CA ARG A 62 41.61 -1.07 -6.37
C ARG A 62 42.70 -1.53 -5.40
N LEU A 63 42.34 -2.33 -4.38
CA LEU A 63 43.31 -2.89 -3.44
C LEU A 63 44.31 -3.85 -4.10
N LYS A 64 43.91 -4.55 -5.16
CA LYS A 64 44.79 -5.46 -5.92
C LYS A 64 45.66 -4.74 -6.94
N GLY A 65 45.40 -3.46 -7.23
CA GLY A 65 46.18 -2.65 -8.17
C GLY A 65 46.00 -3.03 -9.64
N ASP A 66 44.94 -3.75 -9.99
CA ASP A 66 44.76 -4.33 -11.31
C ASP A 66 44.00 -3.36 -12.23
N SER A 67 44.74 -2.50 -12.93
CA SER A 67 44.20 -1.30 -13.61
C SER A 67 43.18 -1.58 -14.71
N GLU A 68 43.28 -2.70 -15.43
CA GLU A 68 42.31 -3.08 -16.46
C GLU A 68 40.98 -3.57 -15.86
N LEU A 69 41.05 -4.33 -14.77
CA LEU A 69 39.86 -4.78 -14.04
C LEU A 69 39.15 -3.62 -13.38
N ILE A 70 39.88 -2.65 -12.83
CA ILE A 70 39.29 -1.46 -12.22
C ILE A 70 38.42 -0.71 -13.24
N LYS A 71 38.94 -0.42 -14.44
CA LYS A 71 38.17 0.30 -15.48
C LYS A 71 36.89 -0.44 -15.87
N ARG A 72 36.97 -1.76 -16.09
CA ARG A 72 35.79 -2.57 -16.47
C ARG A 72 34.73 -2.57 -15.38
N VAL A 73 35.13 -2.75 -14.12
CA VAL A 73 34.17 -2.81 -13.00
C VAL A 73 33.60 -1.41 -12.69
N GLU A 74 34.38 -0.35 -12.86
CA GLU A 74 33.89 1.03 -12.75
C GLU A 74 32.84 1.35 -13.82
N GLU A 75 33.06 0.95 -15.08
CA GLU A 75 32.06 1.08 -16.14
C GLU A 75 30.76 0.32 -15.79
N GLU A 76 30.87 -0.92 -15.32
CA GLU A 76 29.71 -1.71 -14.87
C GLU A 76 29.00 -1.10 -13.65
N GLU A 77 29.75 -0.47 -12.74
CA GLU A 77 29.21 0.24 -11.57
C GLU A 77 28.42 1.49 -12.00
N GLU A 78 28.95 2.27 -12.93
CA GLU A 78 28.28 3.45 -13.48
C GLU A 78 27.03 3.07 -14.28
N GLU A 79 27.07 1.99 -15.07
CA GLU A 79 25.87 1.46 -15.72
C GLU A 79 24.80 1.04 -14.70
N ALA A 80 25.20 0.36 -13.62
CA ALA A 80 24.27 -0.04 -12.57
C ALA A 80 23.65 1.17 -11.85
N LYS A 81 24.42 2.24 -11.62
CA LYS A 81 23.94 3.52 -11.07
C LYS A 81 22.97 4.20 -12.04
N ALA A 82 23.30 4.27 -13.33
CA ALA A 82 22.43 4.88 -14.34
C ALA A 82 21.08 4.15 -14.44
N ILE A 83 21.05 2.82 -14.31
CA ILE A 83 19.81 2.04 -14.25
C ILE A 83 19.02 2.38 -12.98
N LEU A 84 19.67 2.49 -11.83
CA LEU A 84 19.02 2.87 -10.57
C LEU A 84 18.39 4.27 -10.65
N GLU A 85 19.09 5.23 -11.24
CA GLU A 85 18.57 6.59 -11.45
C GLU A 85 17.36 6.60 -12.37
N ARG A 86 17.36 5.80 -13.45
CA ARG A 86 16.18 5.63 -14.32
C ARG A 86 14.98 5.08 -13.56
N ILE A 87 15.18 4.04 -12.74
CA ILE A 87 14.11 3.47 -11.91
C ILE A 87 13.55 4.51 -10.93
N ARG A 88 14.42 5.31 -10.30
CA ARG A 88 14.00 6.40 -9.40
C ARG A 88 13.22 7.48 -10.13
N ALA A 89 13.67 7.89 -11.31
CA ALA A 89 12.96 8.87 -12.13
C ALA A 89 11.57 8.37 -12.55
N ASP A 90 11.46 7.12 -12.99
CA ASP A 90 10.19 6.54 -13.39
C ASP A 90 9.26 6.35 -12.18
N LYS A 91 9.79 5.95 -11.02
CA LYS A 91 9.04 5.89 -9.76
C LYS A 91 8.45 7.24 -9.39
N ILE A 92 9.25 8.31 -9.43
CA ILE A 92 8.78 9.68 -9.13
C ILE A 92 7.63 10.08 -10.06
N ARG A 93 7.74 9.81 -11.36
CA ARG A 93 6.65 10.11 -12.32
C ARG A 93 5.36 9.40 -11.94
N VAL A 94 5.41 8.12 -11.60
CA VAL A 94 4.20 7.36 -11.22
C VAL A 94 3.67 7.78 -9.85
N GLU A 95 4.53 8.19 -8.91
CA GLU A 95 4.10 8.79 -7.63
C GLU A 95 3.38 10.12 -7.87
N GLU A 96 3.86 10.95 -8.78
CA GLU A 96 3.20 12.20 -9.19
C GLU A 96 1.85 11.93 -9.87
N GLU A 97 1.77 10.96 -10.77
CA GLU A 97 0.51 10.52 -11.38
C GLU A 97 -0.48 10.04 -10.30
N LEU A 98 0.00 9.24 -9.34
CA LEU A 98 -0.83 8.78 -8.22
C LEU A 98 -1.35 9.97 -7.40
N LYS A 99 -0.50 10.94 -7.08
CA LYS A 99 -0.86 12.14 -6.34
C LYS A 99 -1.89 13.00 -7.09
N GLN A 100 -1.75 13.13 -8.41
CA GLN A 100 -2.73 13.81 -9.25
C GLN A 100 -4.08 13.08 -9.25
N VAL A 101 -4.08 11.74 -9.33
CA VAL A 101 -5.32 10.94 -9.26
C VAL A 101 -5.99 11.07 -7.88
N LEU A 102 -5.22 11.10 -6.80
CA LEU A 102 -5.73 11.26 -5.44
C LEU A 102 -6.30 12.67 -5.20
N SER A 103 -5.57 13.72 -5.58
CA SER A 103 -6.05 15.10 -5.45
C SER A 103 -7.29 15.39 -6.30
N ALA A 104 -7.37 14.85 -7.52
CA ALA A 104 -8.58 14.92 -8.34
C ALA A 104 -9.78 14.19 -7.73
N ARG A 105 -9.54 13.17 -6.90
CA ARG A 105 -10.58 12.47 -6.14
C ARG A 105 -11.04 13.30 -4.94
N GLU A 106 -10.12 13.93 -4.22
CA GLU A 106 -10.42 14.82 -3.08
C GLU A 106 -11.25 16.03 -3.52
N GLN A 107 -10.90 16.70 -4.63
CA GLN A 107 -11.66 17.84 -5.16
C GLN A 107 -13.08 17.46 -5.64
N LYS A 108 -13.28 16.23 -6.11
CA LYS A 108 -14.63 15.73 -6.46
C LYS A 108 -15.50 15.48 -5.23
N VAL A 109 -14.90 15.26 -4.05
CA VAL A 109 -15.63 15.11 -2.79
C VAL A 109 -16.08 16.47 -2.24
N GLU A 110 -15.33 17.54 -2.48
CA GLU A 110 -15.66 18.90 -2.00
C GLU A 110 -16.78 19.62 -2.78
N LEU A 111 -17.12 19.16 -3.99
CA LEU A 111 -18.17 19.77 -4.84
C LEU A 111 -19.57 19.16 -4.65
N GLU A 112 -19.72 18.10 -3.85
CA GLU A 112 -21.04 17.60 -3.46
C GLU A 112 -21.44 18.16 -2.08
N PRO A 113 -22.60 18.83 -1.95
CA PRO A 113 -23.04 19.36 -0.68
C PRO A 113 -23.35 18.21 0.28
N GLY A 114 -22.55 18.12 1.35
CA GLY A 114 -22.83 17.51 2.64
C GLY A 114 -23.81 16.33 2.66
N ILE A 115 -23.27 15.12 2.58
CA ILE A 115 -23.92 13.93 3.13
C ILE A 115 -23.03 13.46 4.27
N PRO A 116 -23.53 13.39 5.52
CA PRO A 116 -22.74 12.84 6.62
C PRO A 116 -22.40 11.38 6.32
N GLU A 117 -21.15 11.03 6.58
CA GLU A 117 -20.64 9.66 6.60
C GLU A 117 -21.46 8.85 7.61
N GLU A 118 -22.44 8.10 7.12
CA GLU A 118 -22.98 6.94 7.81
C GLU A 118 -22.76 5.72 6.92
N GLU A 119 -21.94 4.83 7.46
CA GLU A 119 -21.67 3.48 6.99
C GLU A 119 -22.97 2.67 6.84
N LEU A 120 -23.02 1.81 5.81
CA LEU A 120 -23.19 0.34 5.93
C LEU A 120 -23.73 -0.30 4.63
N GLY A 121 -22.98 -1.29 4.13
CA GLY A 121 -23.52 -2.66 4.06
C GLY A 121 -23.91 -3.26 2.71
N GLY A 122 -23.05 -4.17 2.21
CA GLY A 122 -23.42 -5.45 1.56
C GLY A 122 -23.37 -5.49 0.01
N GLU A 123 -22.81 -6.48 -0.68
CA GLU A 123 -22.18 -7.77 -0.37
C GLU A 123 -21.31 -8.18 -1.60
N VAL A 124 -20.11 -8.77 -1.43
CA VAL A 124 -19.77 -10.11 -1.96
C VAL A 124 -18.50 -10.63 -1.23
N ALA A 125 -18.66 -11.80 -0.62
CA ALA A 125 -17.74 -12.71 0.05
C ALA A 125 -16.22 -12.66 -0.27
N GLY A 126 -15.41 -12.67 0.79
CA GLY A 126 -14.10 -13.33 0.80
C GLY A 126 -13.02 -12.68 1.67
N GLY A 127 -13.06 -12.91 3.00
CA GLY A 127 -11.95 -12.67 3.92
C GLY A 127 -12.25 -11.63 4.99
N GLU A 128 -12.84 -12.08 6.10
CA GLU A 128 -13.21 -11.29 7.28
C GLU A 128 -12.00 -10.64 7.95
N GLU A 129 -11.79 -9.35 7.70
CA GLU A 129 -11.24 -8.43 8.68
C GLU A 129 -12.23 -7.28 8.78
N ASN A 130 -13.16 -7.41 9.74
CA ASN A 130 -14.06 -6.33 10.10
C ASN A 130 -13.21 -5.10 10.39
N GLU A 131 -13.45 -4.00 9.67
CA GLU A 131 -12.99 -2.66 10.02
C GLU A 131 -13.69 -2.24 11.31
N ILE A 132 -13.37 -2.89 12.43
CA ILE A 132 -13.77 -2.40 13.74
C ILE A 132 -12.75 -1.33 14.09
N ALA A 133 -13.20 -0.10 14.29
CA ALA A 133 -12.33 0.98 14.72
C ALA A 133 -11.66 0.58 16.04
N GLU A 134 -10.35 0.35 16.02
CA GLU A 134 -9.56 0.02 17.20
C GLU A 134 -9.47 1.27 18.08
N ILE A 135 -9.89 1.16 19.35
CA ILE A 135 -9.74 2.25 20.34
C ILE A 135 -8.31 2.28 20.86
N GLU A 136 -7.81 1.11 21.26
CA GLU A 136 -6.57 1.02 22.02
C GLU A 136 -5.89 -0.34 21.83
N LYS A 137 -4.56 -0.34 21.82
CA LYS A 137 -3.71 -1.51 21.63
C LYS A 137 -2.71 -1.64 22.76
N TYR A 138 -2.71 -2.79 23.44
CA TYR A 138 -1.80 -3.10 24.53
C TYR A 138 -0.89 -4.27 24.19
N PRO A 139 0.42 -4.17 24.42
CA PRO A 139 1.33 -5.28 24.24
C PRO A 139 1.17 -6.31 25.36
N VAL A 140 1.05 -7.58 24.98
CA VAL A 140 1.13 -8.69 25.93
C VAL A 140 2.53 -9.29 25.92
N ASN A 141 3.11 -9.46 24.73
CA ASN A 141 4.46 -9.96 24.54
C ASN A 141 5.02 -9.41 23.23
N GLU A 142 5.77 -8.31 23.28
CA GLU A 142 6.30 -7.70 22.06
C GLU A 142 7.44 -8.52 21.45
N PRO A 143 7.50 -8.67 20.11
CA PRO A 143 6.57 -8.18 19.08
C PRO A 143 5.47 -9.21 18.70
N TYR A 144 5.28 -10.25 19.51
CA TYR A 144 4.54 -11.46 19.12
C TYR A 144 3.03 -11.42 19.38
N ALA A 145 2.57 -10.69 20.39
CA ALA A 145 1.16 -10.68 20.78
C ALA A 145 0.69 -9.34 21.37
N TYR A 146 -0.53 -8.96 21.00
CA TYR A 146 -1.20 -7.73 21.42
C TYR A 146 -2.66 -7.99 21.76
N ILE A 147 -3.23 -7.20 22.66
CA ILE A 147 -4.67 -7.08 22.88
C ILE A 147 -5.14 -5.82 22.17
N LEU A 148 -6.18 -5.96 21.37
CA LEU A 148 -6.89 -4.89 20.68
C LEU A 148 -8.24 -4.69 21.35
N ILE A 149 -8.59 -3.44 21.64
CA ILE A 149 -9.91 -3.06 22.15
C ILE A 149 -10.70 -2.47 20.98
N ASP A 150 -11.77 -3.16 20.64
CA ASP A 150 -12.66 -2.83 19.54
C ASP A 150 -13.72 -1.81 19.99
N ASN A 151 -13.99 -0.80 19.18
CA ASN A 151 -15.02 0.22 19.44
C ASN A 151 -16.44 -0.31 19.17
N THR A 152 -16.83 -1.35 19.89
CA THR A 152 -18.19 -1.90 19.92
C THR A 152 -18.93 -1.42 21.18
N ALA A 153 -20.26 -1.51 21.21
CA ALA A 153 -21.07 -1.20 22.39
C ALA A 153 -21.82 -2.47 22.86
N PRO A 154 -21.35 -3.20 23.89
CA PRO A 154 -20.17 -2.94 24.74
C PRO A 154 -18.83 -3.22 24.03
N PRO A 155 -17.70 -2.65 24.50
CA PRO A 155 -16.39 -2.84 23.88
C PRO A 155 -15.94 -4.30 23.98
N THR A 156 -15.32 -4.80 22.91
CA THR A 156 -14.86 -6.18 22.81
C THR A 156 -13.34 -6.23 22.83
N TYR A 157 -12.77 -7.25 23.46
CA TYR A 157 -11.32 -7.47 23.51
C TYR A 157 -10.94 -8.59 22.55
N ARG A 158 -10.00 -8.33 21.64
CA ARG A 158 -9.46 -9.34 20.72
C ARG A 158 -7.96 -9.51 20.92
N VAL A 159 -7.50 -10.76 20.96
CA VAL A 159 -6.07 -11.08 20.95
C VAL A 159 -5.58 -11.17 19.51
N SER A 160 -4.49 -10.48 19.19
CA SER A 160 -3.82 -10.50 17.90
C SER A 160 -2.40 -11.05 18.06
N GLU A 161 -2.16 -12.21 17.46
CA GLU A 161 -0.85 -12.87 17.41
C GLU A 161 -0.24 -12.77 16.00
N VAL A 162 1.07 -13.04 15.88
CA VAL A 162 1.74 -13.09 14.57
C VAL A 162 1.12 -14.17 13.70
N ARG A 163 0.59 -13.77 12.55
CA ARG A 163 0.11 -14.73 11.55
C ARG A 163 1.29 -15.26 10.75
N LEU A 164 1.48 -16.57 10.82
CA LEU A 164 2.44 -17.27 9.99
C LEU A 164 1.88 -17.43 8.57
N THR A 165 2.72 -17.21 7.58
CA THR A 165 2.41 -17.62 6.20
C THR A 165 2.36 -19.14 6.11
N ARG A 166 1.69 -19.67 5.08
CA ARG A 166 1.60 -21.12 4.86
C ARG A 166 2.98 -21.80 4.84
N GLY A 167 3.97 -21.16 4.20
CA GLY A 167 5.34 -21.69 4.15
C GLY A 167 6.03 -21.67 5.50
N GLU A 168 5.88 -20.61 6.30
CA GLU A 168 6.44 -20.54 7.66
C GLU A 168 5.79 -21.55 8.60
N ALA A 169 4.47 -21.75 8.49
CA ALA A 169 3.75 -22.75 9.26
C ALA A 169 4.12 -24.19 8.87
N GLU A 170 4.48 -24.43 7.60
CA GLU A 170 4.97 -25.74 7.14
C GLU A 170 6.40 -26.00 7.66
N LEU A 171 7.29 -25.01 7.63
CA LEU A 171 8.65 -25.12 8.19
C LEU A 171 8.67 -25.42 9.70
N LEU A 172 7.75 -24.80 10.46
CA LEU A 172 7.66 -25.03 11.91
C LEU A 172 7.13 -26.41 12.29
N LYS A 173 6.52 -27.16 11.37
CA LYS A 173 6.08 -28.54 11.64
C LYS A 173 7.21 -29.57 11.53
N GLU A 174 8.33 -29.20 10.93
CA GLU A 174 9.49 -30.06 10.72
C GLU A 174 10.53 -29.97 11.87
N ILE A 175 10.29 -29.10 12.85
CA ILE A 175 11.10 -28.88 14.06
C ILE A 175 10.44 -29.58 15.24
#